data_AF-A0A9E5IYM2-F1
#
_entry.id   AF-A0A9E5IYM2-F1
#
_cell.length_a   1.000
_cell.length_b   1.000
_cell.length_c   1.000
_cell.angle_alpha   90.00
_cell.angle_beta   90.00
_cell.angle_gamma   90.00
#
_symmetry.space_group_name_H-M   'P 1'
#
loop_
_entity.id
_entity.type
_entity.pdbx_description
1 polymer ?
#
loop_
_entity_poly.entity_id
_entity_poly.type
_entity_poly.pdbx_seq_one_letter_code
_entity_poly.pdbx_strand_id
1 'polypeptide(L)' 'MSPDLKKEIWQEMRSLGDRLKKVLEPDPRHPSGRNPYAHVAGCVRDYFGCSYGDLPDEKAGELREYLRELEQEERRNQGT' A
#
# COMPACT_ATOMS: atom_id res chain seq x y z
N MET A 1 -17.27 -2.53 -3.54
CA MET A 1 -16.83 -2.98 -2.21
C MET A 1 -17.82 -2.56 -1.16
N SER A 2 -18.27 -3.54 -0.39
CA SER A 2 -19.08 -3.40 0.82
C SER A 2 -18.29 -2.67 1.92
N PRO A 3 -18.95 -1.96 2.83
CA PRO A 3 -18.29 -1.17 3.88
C PRO A 3 -17.40 -2.01 4.80
N ASP A 4 -17.80 -3.24 5.12
CA ASP A 4 -16.99 -4.17 5.92
C ASP A 4 -15.67 -4.53 5.23
N LEU A 5 -15.73 -4.84 3.94
CA LEU A 5 -14.54 -5.19 3.16
C LEU A 5 -13.61 -4.00 2.96
N LYS A 6 -14.16 -2.79 2.76
CA LYS A 6 -13.38 -1.55 2.74
C LYS A 6 -12.62 -1.33 4.04
N LYS A 7 -13.24 -1.64 5.18
CA LYS A 7 -12.61 -1.52 6.50
C LYS A 7 -11.48 -2.53 6.65
N GLU A 8 -11.68 -3.78 6.25
CA GLU A 8 -10.62 -4.81 6.27
C GLU A 8 -9.43 -4.42 5.39
N ILE A 9 -9.68 -4.06 4.13
CA ILE A 9 -8.64 -3.62 3.18
C ILE A 9 -7.88 -2.40 3.71
N TRP A 10 -8.60 -1.43 4.28
CA TRP A 10 -7.97 -0.27 4.88
C TRP A 10 -7.03 -0.64 6.05
N GLN A 11 -7.43 -1.59 6.90
CA GLN A 11 -6.54 -2.10 7.95
C GLN A 11 -5.31 -2.80 7.36
N GLU A 12 -5.47 -3.61 6.32
CA GLU A 12 -4.36 -4.28 5.61
C GLU A 12 -3.39 -3.26 5.01
N MET A 13 -3.88 -2.27 4.26
CA MET A 13 -3.07 -1.18 3.70
C MET A 13 -2.34 -0.40 4.79
N ARG A 14 -2.99 -0.18 5.93
CA ARG A 14 -2.39 0.50 7.09
C ARG A 14 -1.30 -0.38 7.73
N SER A 15 -1.54 -1.67 7.92
CA SER A 15 -0.51 -2.59 8.40
C SER A 15 0.67 -2.68 7.44
N LEU A 16 0.42 -2.69 6.13
CA LEU A 16 1.48 -2.63 5.12
C LEU A 16 2.28 -1.33 5.22
N GLY A 17 1.60 -0.18 5.29
CA GLY A 17 2.25 1.11 5.47
C GLY A 17 3.15 1.17 6.71
N ASP A 18 2.73 0.56 7.83
CA ASP A 18 3.56 0.47 9.04
C ASP A 18 4.80 -0.42 8.86
N ARG A 19 4.66 -1.54 8.13
CA ARG A 19 5.80 -2.42 7.77
C ARG A 19 6.77 -1.70 6.84
N LEU A 20 6.25 -0.99 5.84
CA LEU A 20 7.03 -0.20 4.89
C LEU A 20 7.67 1.01 5.54
N LYS A 21 7.08 1.59 6.60
CA LYS A 21 7.70 2.69 7.35
C LYS A 21 9.10 2.35 7.88
N LYS A 22 9.31 1.09 8.29
CA LYS A 22 10.61 0.59 8.79
C LYS A 22 11.60 0.31 7.67
N VAL A 23 11.08 0.09 6.46
CA VAL A 23 11.84 -0.15 5.24
C VAL A 23 12.24 1.22 4.69
N LEU A 24 11.30 2.13 4.48
CA LEU A 24 11.46 3.52 4.01
C LEU A 24 12.09 4.46 5.06
N GLU A 25 13.22 4.09 5.67
CA GLU A 25 13.89 4.89 6.69
C GLU A 25 14.13 6.34 6.24
N PRO A 26 13.99 7.32 7.15
CA PRO A 26 14.22 8.72 6.85
C PRO A 26 15.73 8.99 6.70
N ASP A 27 16.21 9.19 5.47
CA ASP A 27 17.57 9.66 5.24
C ASP A 27 17.68 11.17 5.60
N PRO A 28 18.77 11.63 6.24
CA PRO A 28 18.98 13.05 6.53
C PRO A 28 19.00 13.96 5.29
N ARG A 29 19.20 13.41 4.08
CA ARG A 29 19.08 14.14 2.80
C ARG A 29 17.64 14.22 2.27
N HIS A 30 16.70 13.49 2.89
CA HIS A 30 15.28 13.50 2.57
C HIS A 30 14.43 13.93 3.79
N PRO A 31 14.30 15.24 4.05
CA PRO A 31 13.61 15.77 5.24
C PRO A 31 12.09 15.53 5.26
N SER A 32 11.53 14.88 4.24
CA SER A 32 10.12 14.49 4.20
C SER A 32 10.01 13.01 3.90
N GLY A 33 10.07 12.22 4.98
CA GLY A 33 9.68 10.81 4.95
C GLY A 33 8.35 10.68 4.25
N ARG A 34 8.34 9.99 3.10
CA ARG A 34 7.11 9.70 2.36
C ARG A 34 6.13 9.08 3.34
N ASN A 35 4.94 9.65 3.46
CA ASN A 35 3.87 9.02 4.21
C ASN A 35 3.62 7.64 3.58
N PRO A 36 3.97 6.52 4.26
CA PRO A 36 3.93 5.20 3.64
C PRO A 36 2.49 4.81 3.29
N TYR A 37 1.51 5.34 4.01
CA TYR A 37 0.09 5.16 3.71
C TYR A 37 -0.30 5.84 2.39
N ALA A 38 0.19 7.07 2.16
CA ALA A 38 -0.07 7.79 0.91
C ALA A 38 0.64 7.14 -0.28
N HIS A 39 1.84 6.60 -0.06
CA HIS A 39 2.55 5.81 -1.07
C HIS A 39 1.75 4.56 -1.47
N VAL A 40 1.35 3.72 -0.51
CA VAL A 40 0.53 2.52 -0.77
C VAL A 40 -0.78 2.87 -1.48
N ALA A 41 -1.49 3.91 -1.02
CA ALA A 41 -2.72 4.36 -1.69
C ALA A 41 -2.48 4.87 -3.12
N GLY A 42 -1.35 5.54 -3.35
CA GLY A 42 -0.91 5.97 -4.68
C GLY A 42 -0.64 4.79 -5.60
N CYS A 43 0.09 3.79 -5.14
CA CYS A 43 0.40 2.55 -5.87
C CYS A 43 -0.87 1.78 -6.23
N VAL A 44 -1.78 1.61 -5.27
CA VAL A 44 -3.10 0.99 -5.53
C VAL A 44 -3.87 1.76 -6.59
N ARG A 45 -3.91 3.09 -6.51
CA ARG A 45 -4.60 3.90 -7.53
C ARG A 45 -3.97 3.77 -8.91
N ASP A 46 -2.64 3.70 -8.98
CA ASP A 46 -1.92 3.56 -10.25
C ASP A 46 -2.16 2.19 -10.89
N TYR A 47 -2.10 1.12 -10.10
CA TYR A 47 -2.31 -0.26 -10.56
C TYR A 47 -3.75 -0.54 -11.00
N PHE A 48 -4.74 -0.09 -10.21
CA PHE A 48 -6.15 -0.35 -10.48
C PHE A 48 -6.82 0.74 -11.34
N GLY A 49 -6.15 1.87 -11.55
CA GLY A 49 -6.71 3.06 -12.21
C GLY A 49 -7.75 3.83 -11.37
N CYS A 50 -8.08 3.35 -10.17
CA CYS A 50 -9.04 3.97 -9.27
C CYS A 50 -8.70 3.70 -7.80
N SER A 51 -9.37 4.38 -6.88
CA SER A 51 -9.17 4.16 -5.45
C SER A 51 -9.78 2.83 -5.01
N TYR A 52 -9.22 2.21 -3.95
CA TYR A 52 -9.77 0.98 -3.37
C TYR A 52 -11.25 1.09 -2.95
N GLY A 53 -11.72 2.31 -2.65
CA GLY A 53 -13.11 2.60 -2.33
C GLY A 53 -14.08 2.43 -3.50
N ASP A 54 -13.60 2.52 -4.74
CA ASP A 54 -14.38 2.40 -5.98
C ASP A 54 -14.33 0.98 -6.56
N LEU A 55 -13.43 0.13 -6.07
CA LEU A 55 -13.30 -1.24 -6.53
C LEU A 55 -14.52 -2.11 -6.14
N PRO A 56 -14.96 -3.03 -7.02
CA PRO A 56 -15.96 -4.03 -6.70
C PRO A 56 -15.39 -5.08 -5.71
N ASP A 57 -16.27 -5.78 -4.99
CA ASP A 57 -15.89 -6.77 -3.97
C ASP A 57 -15.08 -7.94 -4.56
N GLU A 58 -15.34 -8.30 -5.82
CA GLU A 58 -14.58 -9.32 -6.57
C GLU A 58 -13.08 -8.99 -6.69
N LYS A 59 -12.73 -7.70 -6.74
CA LYS A 59 -11.34 -7.22 -6.86
C LYS A 59 -10.61 -7.19 -5.52
N ALA A 60 -11.27 -7.54 -4.42
CA ALA A 60 -10.65 -7.57 -3.09
C ALA A 60 -9.49 -8.58 -3.00
N GLY A 61 -9.64 -9.74 -3.63
CA GLY A 61 -8.60 -10.75 -3.67
C GLY A 61 -7.36 -10.23 -4.40
N GLU A 62 -7.55 -9.68 -5.59
CA GLU A 62 -6.50 -9.08 -6.42
C GLU A 62 -5.80 -7.93 -5.69
N LEU A 63 -6.56 -7.06 -5.01
CA LEU A 63 -5.99 -5.98 -4.20
C LEU A 63 -5.12 -6.51 -3.05
N ARG A 64 -5.57 -7.56 -2.35
CA ARG A 64 -4.78 -8.18 -1.27
C ARG A 64 -3.49 -8.81 -1.81
N GLU A 65 -3.55 -9.41 -2.99
CA GLU A 65 -2.37 -9.96 -3.65
C GLU A 65 -1.39 -8.86 -4.05
N TYR A 66 -1.89 -7.80 -4.69
CA TYR A 66 -1.07 -6.64 -5.06
C TYR A 66 -0.38 -5.99 -3.85
N LEU A 67 -1.08 -5.84 -2.72
CA LEU A 67 -0.46 -5.32 -1.48
C LEU A 67 0.71 -6.18 -0.99
N ARG A 68 0.64 -7.52 -1.17
CA ARG A 68 1.73 -8.44 -0.82
C ARG A 68 2.89 -8.36 -1.80
N GLU A 69 2.62 -8.16 -3.08
CA GLU A 69 3.66 -7.94 -4.08
C GLU A 69 4.37 -6.61 -3.82
N LEU A 70 3.62 -5.54 -3.59
CA LEU A 70 4.16 -4.22 -3.24
C LEU A 70 5.09 -4.29 -2.02
N GLU A 71 4.72 -5.05 -0.97
CA GLU A 71 5.60 -5.24 0.20
C GLU A 71 6.96 -5.86 -0.19
N GLN A 72 6.94 -6.86 -1.08
CA GLN A 72 8.13 -7.58 -1.50
C GLN A 72 8.99 -6.74 -2.44
N GLU A 73 8.37 -6.02 -3.38
CA GLU A 73 9.05 -5.12 -4.31
C GLU A 73 9.76 -3.99 -3.56
N GLU A 74 9.05 -3.32 -2.65
CA GLU A 74 9.63 -2.23 -1.85
C GLU A 74 10.79 -2.72 -0.97
N ARG A 75 10.70 -3.95 -0.43
CA ARG A 75 11.81 -4.58 0.30
C ARG A 75 12.98 -4.93 -0.60
N ARG A 76 12.73 -5.41 -1.82
CA ARG A 76 13.76 -5.77 -2.80
C ARG A 76 14.51 -4.54 -3.30
N ASN A 77 13.83 -3.41 -3.50
CA ASN A 77 14.42 -2.17 -3.97
C ASN A 77 15.37 -1.49 -2.97
N GLN A 78 15.47 -1.99 -1.73
CA GLN A 78 16.46 -1.52 -0.74
C GLN A 78 17.79 -2.28 -0.77
N GLY A 79 17.94 -3.24 -1.69
CA GLY A 79 19.13 -4.08 -1.83
C GLY A 79 20.15 -3.63 -2.87
N THR A 80 20.12 -2.37 -3.35
CA THR A 80 21.10 -1.82 -4.31
C THR A 80 21.74 -0.55 -3.81
#